data_AF-A0A0B4CX13-F1
#
_entry.id   AF-A0A0B4CX13-F1
#
_cell.length_a   1.000
_cell.length_b   1.000
_cell.length_c   1.000
_cell.angle_alpha   90.00
_cell.angle_beta   90.00
_cell.angle_gamma   90.00
#
_symmetry.space_group_name_H-M   'P 1'
#
loop_
_entity.id
_entity.type
_entity.pdbx_description
1 polymer ?
#
loop_
_entity_poly.entity_id
_entity_poly.type
_entity_poly.pdbx_seq_one_letter_code
_entity_poly.pdbx_strand_id
1 'polypeptide(L)'
;MNASLAALAYLVSGVLFILSLRGLSSPETSRQGNTFGMVGMALAIGVTLLTLGTTGALDTVTLALIAGGVIVGGGAGALIAKRVAMTDMPQLVAAFHSLVGMAACLVAIGAIYAPEAFGILSDDGNGIKTLSIIELSLGVAIGAITFTGSVIAFAKLNGNMSGAPIILPARHLINVGLALALVFLIGILIGTNGAATWAFWGVFLIALVLGATLIIPIGGADMPVVVSMLNSYSGWAAAALGFTLENIALIITGALVGSSGAILSYIMCKGMNRSFVSVILGGFGGGDAAAGPGGAKETRPVKQGSAEDAAFIMKNASKVIIVPGYGMAVAQAQHALREMADKLKEEGVEVKYAIHPVAGRMPGHMNVLLAEANVPYDEVFELEDINAEFATADVAFVIGANDVTNPAAKTDPTSAIYGMPILDVEKAGTVLFIKRGMGSGYAGVENELFFRDNTMMLFADAKKMVEGIVKGL
;
A
#
# COMPACT_ATOMS: atom_id res chain seq x y z
N MET A 1 -33.05 -19.19 -9.90
CA MET A 1 -33.35 -17.89 -9.28
C MET A 1 -33.79 -16.98 -10.41
N ASN A 2 -34.86 -16.19 -10.21
CA ASN A 2 -35.26 -15.21 -11.22
C ASN A 2 -34.16 -14.12 -11.34
N ALA A 3 -33.85 -13.68 -12.56
CA ALA A 3 -32.86 -12.65 -12.86
C ALA A 3 -33.03 -11.37 -12.01
N SER A 4 -34.28 -10.93 -11.78
CA SER A 4 -34.55 -9.74 -10.97
C SER A 4 -34.14 -9.90 -9.50
N LEU A 5 -34.30 -11.12 -8.95
CA LEU A 5 -33.89 -11.42 -7.58
C LEU A 5 -32.37 -11.53 -7.47
N ALA A 6 -31.71 -12.09 -8.48
CA ALA A 6 -30.25 -12.14 -8.56
C ALA A 6 -29.64 -10.72 -8.60
N ALA A 7 -30.18 -9.85 -9.46
CA ALA A 7 -29.73 -8.46 -9.57
C ALA A 7 -29.93 -7.68 -8.26
N LEU A 8 -31.08 -7.85 -7.59
CA LEU A 8 -31.35 -7.23 -6.29
C LEU A 8 -30.35 -7.73 -5.23
N ALA A 9 -30.06 -9.02 -5.18
CA ALA A 9 -29.12 -9.58 -4.22
C ALA A 9 -27.66 -9.12 -4.49
N TYR A 10 -27.26 -8.97 -5.76
CA TYR A 10 -25.98 -8.35 -6.11
C TYR A 10 -25.92 -6.87 -5.71
N LEU A 11 -27.02 -6.13 -5.85
CA LEU A 11 -27.11 -4.75 -5.38
C LEU A 11 -26.95 -4.69 -3.84
N VAL A 12 -27.62 -5.58 -3.11
CA VAL A 12 -27.48 -5.69 -1.65
C VAL A 12 -26.03 -6.00 -1.27
N SER A 13 -25.37 -6.92 -1.99
CA SER A 13 -23.94 -7.19 -1.81
C SER A 13 -23.09 -5.93 -2.05
N GLY A 14 -23.37 -5.18 -3.11
CA GLY A 14 -22.71 -3.90 -3.40
C GLY A 14 -22.85 -2.89 -2.26
N VAL A 15 -24.06 -2.75 -1.71
CA VAL A 15 -24.33 -1.89 -0.54
C VAL A 15 -23.53 -2.37 0.68
N LEU A 16 -23.47 -3.67 0.94
CA LEU A 16 -22.69 -4.23 2.04
C LEU A 16 -21.18 -3.95 1.87
N PHE A 17 -20.64 -3.95 0.65
CA PHE A 17 -19.25 -3.55 0.42
C PHE A 17 -19.01 -2.05 0.68
N ILE A 18 -19.96 -1.19 0.33
CA ILE A 18 -19.90 0.25 0.69
C ILE A 18 -19.91 0.42 2.21
N LEU A 19 -20.82 -0.26 2.90
CA LEU A 19 -20.90 -0.23 4.36
C LEU A 19 -19.66 -0.84 5.03
N SER A 20 -19.01 -1.79 4.37
CA SER A 20 -17.74 -2.36 4.82
C SER A 20 -16.66 -1.30 4.86
N LEU A 21 -16.45 -0.57 3.75
CA LEU A 21 -15.47 0.52 3.68
C LEU A 21 -15.79 1.65 4.66
N ARG A 22 -17.06 2.00 4.81
CA ARG A 22 -17.51 2.99 5.80
C ARG A 22 -17.22 2.54 7.23
N GLY A 23 -17.49 1.28 7.57
CA GLY A 23 -17.19 0.75 8.90
C GLY A 23 -15.69 0.68 9.19
N LEU A 24 -14.85 0.53 8.16
CA LEU A 24 -13.39 0.55 8.32
C LEU A 24 -12.81 1.95 8.56
N SER A 25 -13.60 3.02 8.42
CA SER A 25 -13.10 4.39 8.62
C SER A 25 -13.03 4.81 10.08
N SER A 26 -13.51 4.00 11.03
CA SER A 26 -13.32 4.26 12.46
C SER A 26 -12.95 2.98 13.23
N PRO A 27 -12.08 3.07 14.25
CA PRO A 27 -11.75 1.91 15.09
C PRO A 27 -12.98 1.26 15.73
N GLU A 28 -13.94 2.06 16.19
CA GLU A 28 -15.18 1.60 16.85
C GLU A 28 -16.06 0.74 15.93
N THR A 29 -16.16 1.11 14.65
CA THR A 29 -17.02 0.42 13.67
C THR A 29 -16.27 -0.60 12.81
N SER A 30 -14.94 -0.70 12.95
CA SER A 30 -14.06 -1.55 12.13
C SER A 30 -14.50 -3.02 12.05
N ARG A 31 -14.89 -3.61 13.19
CA ARG A 31 -15.39 -5.00 13.26
C ARG A 31 -16.71 -5.19 12.53
N GLN A 32 -17.61 -4.22 12.66
CA GLN A 32 -18.88 -4.22 11.94
C GLN A 32 -18.64 -4.07 10.43
N GLY A 33 -17.74 -3.18 10.03
CA GLY A 33 -17.32 -3.00 8.64
C GLY A 33 -16.79 -4.30 8.03
N ASN A 34 -15.89 -5.00 8.73
CA ASN A 34 -15.39 -6.30 8.27
C ASN A 34 -16.51 -7.34 8.13
N THR A 35 -17.48 -7.34 9.07
CA THR A 35 -18.64 -8.24 9.03
C THR A 35 -19.52 -7.97 7.80
N PHE A 36 -19.78 -6.71 7.46
CA PHE A 36 -20.50 -6.38 6.23
C PHE A 36 -19.78 -6.89 4.97
N GLY A 37 -18.45 -6.79 4.93
CA GLY A 37 -17.64 -7.33 3.83
C GLY A 37 -17.79 -8.84 3.68
N MET A 38 -17.70 -9.59 4.79
CA MET A 38 -17.87 -11.04 4.80
C MET A 38 -19.27 -11.46 4.35
N VAL A 39 -20.32 -10.81 4.87
CA VAL A 39 -21.71 -11.10 4.50
C VAL A 39 -21.97 -10.76 3.03
N GLY A 40 -21.45 -9.62 2.55
CA GLY A 40 -21.55 -9.22 1.14
C GLY A 40 -20.91 -10.26 0.23
N MET A 41 -19.68 -10.68 0.51
CA MET A 41 -19.00 -11.70 -0.29
C MET A 41 -19.73 -13.05 -0.28
N ALA A 42 -20.20 -13.51 0.89
CA ALA A 42 -20.98 -14.74 1.01
C ALA A 42 -22.29 -14.66 0.19
N LEU A 43 -22.97 -13.51 0.22
CA LEU A 43 -24.16 -13.25 -0.57
C LEU A 43 -23.86 -13.31 -2.08
N ALA A 44 -22.83 -12.60 -2.56
CA ALA A 44 -22.48 -12.59 -3.98
C ALA A 44 -22.14 -14.00 -4.52
N ILE A 45 -21.34 -14.77 -3.78
CA ILE A 45 -20.99 -16.14 -4.14
C ILE A 45 -22.24 -17.03 -4.11
N GLY A 46 -23.06 -16.94 -3.06
CA GLY A 46 -24.29 -17.71 -2.92
C GLY A 46 -25.28 -17.43 -4.07
N VAL A 47 -25.46 -16.16 -4.44
CA VAL A 47 -26.31 -15.74 -5.56
C VAL A 47 -25.80 -16.31 -6.88
N THR A 48 -24.49 -16.29 -7.12
CA THR A 48 -23.87 -16.85 -8.32
C THR A 48 -24.15 -18.36 -8.41
N LEU A 49 -23.87 -19.12 -7.35
CA LEU A 49 -24.09 -20.56 -7.30
C LEU A 49 -25.57 -20.94 -7.46
N LEU A 50 -26.48 -20.22 -6.79
CA LEU A 50 -27.92 -20.46 -6.93
C LEU A 50 -28.40 -20.16 -8.34
N THR A 51 -27.87 -19.13 -8.99
CA THR A 51 -28.23 -18.80 -10.38
C THR A 51 -27.80 -19.93 -11.32
N LEU A 52 -26.53 -20.33 -11.26
CA LEU A 52 -25.99 -21.42 -12.09
C LEU A 52 -26.67 -22.77 -11.81
N GLY A 53 -27.04 -23.04 -10.56
CA GLY A 53 -27.75 -24.26 -10.18
C GLY A 53 -29.14 -24.34 -10.81
N THR A 54 -29.84 -23.21 -10.89
CA THR A 54 -31.17 -23.18 -11.52
C THR A 54 -31.17 -23.21 -13.04
N THR A 55 -30.07 -22.84 -13.68
CA THR A 55 -29.91 -22.97 -15.15
C THR A 55 -29.42 -24.34 -15.57
N GLY A 56 -29.14 -25.25 -14.61
CA GLY A 56 -28.58 -26.57 -14.89
C GLY A 56 -27.10 -26.55 -15.28
N ALA A 57 -26.42 -25.41 -15.12
CA ALA A 57 -25.02 -25.21 -15.48
C ALA A 57 -24.04 -25.76 -14.42
N LEU A 58 -24.54 -26.27 -13.29
CA LEU A 58 -23.75 -26.88 -12.21
C LEU A 58 -23.79 -28.40 -12.29
N ASP A 59 -23.06 -28.98 -13.25
CA ASP A 59 -22.81 -30.41 -13.24
C ASP A 59 -21.81 -30.80 -12.12
N THR A 60 -21.71 -32.10 -11.84
CA THR A 60 -20.87 -32.60 -10.73
C THR A 60 -19.40 -32.20 -10.91
N VAL A 61 -18.90 -32.15 -12.15
CA VAL A 61 -17.52 -31.78 -12.44
C VAL A 61 -17.30 -30.29 -12.18
N THR A 62 -18.18 -29.41 -12.69
CA THR A 62 -18.07 -27.96 -12.45
C THR A 62 -18.15 -27.62 -10.97
N LEU A 63 -19.08 -28.25 -10.23
CA LEU A 63 -19.17 -28.09 -8.78
C LEU A 63 -17.90 -28.53 -8.06
N ALA A 64 -17.32 -29.67 -8.45
CA ALA A 64 -16.06 -30.16 -7.88
C ALA A 64 -14.88 -29.22 -8.18
N LEU A 65 -14.81 -28.64 -9.37
CA LEU A 65 -13.78 -27.67 -9.75
C LEU A 65 -13.91 -26.37 -8.96
N ILE A 66 -15.13 -25.82 -8.84
CA ILE A 66 -15.39 -24.60 -8.05
C ILE A 66 -15.05 -24.84 -6.58
N ALA A 67 -15.58 -25.92 -6.00
CA ALA A 67 -15.34 -26.26 -4.60
C ALA A 67 -13.85 -26.52 -4.33
N GLY A 68 -13.18 -27.26 -5.22
CA GLY A 68 -11.73 -27.51 -5.14
C GLY A 68 -10.93 -26.22 -5.18
N GLY A 69 -11.25 -25.30 -6.10
CA GLY A 69 -10.61 -23.99 -6.20
C GLY A 69 -10.81 -23.15 -4.94
N VAL A 70 -12.03 -23.07 -4.40
CA VAL A 70 -12.34 -22.33 -3.16
C VAL A 70 -11.62 -22.94 -1.95
N ILE A 71 -11.60 -24.27 -1.82
CA ILE A 71 -10.94 -24.95 -0.70
C ILE A 71 -9.43 -24.74 -0.76
N VAL A 72 -8.81 -24.94 -1.92
CA VAL A 72 -7.36 -24.79 -2.08
C VAL A 72 -6.96 -23.32 -1.93
N GLY A 73 -7.59 -22.42 -2.67
CA GLY A 73 -7.27 -20.99 -2.65
C GLY A 73 -7.61 -20.33 -1.31
N GLY A 74 -8.82 -20.56 -0.78
CA GLY A 74 -9.26 -20.03 0.50
C GLY A 74 -8.49 -20.62 1.67
N GLY A 75 -8.20 -21.93 1.64
CA GLY A 75 -7.37 -22.59 2.64
C GLY A 75 -5.93 -22.08 2.66
N ALA A 76 -5.28 -21.98 1.49
CA ALA A 76 -3.93 -21.42 1.39
C ALA A 76 -3.89 -19.96 1.86
N GLY A 77 -4.86 -19.14 1.44
CA GLY A 77 -4.98 -17.75 1.86
C GLY A 77 -5.14 -17.61 3.38
N ALA A 78 -6.01 -18.41 4.00
CA ALA A 78 -6.20 -18.41 5.46
C ALA A 78 -4.95 -18.84 6.22
N LEU A 79 -4.22 -19.84 5.73
CA LEU A 79 -2.97 -20.29 6.34
C LEU A 79 -1.87 -19.23 6.27
N ILE A 80 -1.72 -18.57 5.12
CA ILE A 80 -0.74 -17.49 4.92
C ILE A 80 -1.08 -16.30 5.80
N ALA A 81 -2.33 -15.85 5.77
CA ALA A 81 -2.79 -14.69 6.56
C ALA A 81 -2.64 -14.90 8.07
N LYS A 82 -2.78 -16.15 8.56
CA LYS A 82 -2.59 -16.48 9.98
C LYS A 82 -1.12 -16.49 10.42
N ARG A 83 -0.17 -16.69 9.50
CA ARG A 83 1.25 -16.91 9.82
C ARG A 83 2.15 -15.70 9.53
N VAL A 84 1.70 -14.75 8.72
CA VAL A 84 2.49 -13.57 8.34
C VAL A 84 2.72 -12.67 9.55
N ALA A 85 3.93 -12.09 9.67
CA ALA A 85 4.19 -11.05 10.66
C ALA A 85 3.59 -9.70 10.21
N MET A 86 3.18 -8.86 11.16
CA MET A 86 2.61 -7.53 10.84
C MET A 86 3.61 -6.62 10.11
N THR A 87 4.92 -6.81 10.29
CA THR A 87 5.96 -6.10 9.55
C THR A 87 6.06 -6.48 8.08
N ASP A 88 5.61 -7.68 7.72
CA ASP A 88 5.64 -8.24 6.37
C ASP A 88 4.34 -7.95 5.59
N MET A 89 3.37 -7.30 6.24
CA MET A 89 2.08 -6.94 5.65
C MET A 89 2.20 -6.20 4.30
N PRO A 90 3.14 -5.24 4.09
CA PRO A 90 3.26 -4.56 2.80
C PRO A 90 3.51 -5.52 1.62
N GLN A 91 4.41 -6.50 1.78
CA GLN A 91 4.69 -7.46 0.70
C GLN A 91 3.53 -8.43 0.50
N LEU A 92 2.85 -8.84 1.58
CA LEU A 92 1.68 -9.71 1.45
C LEU A 92 0.55 -9.04 0.67
N VAL A 93 0.29 -7.76 0.94
CA VAL A 93 -0.71 -6.95 0.20
C VAL A 93 -0.34 -6.88 -1.28
N ALA A 94 0.93 -6.61 -1.60
CA ALA A 94 1.41 -6.65 -2.99
C ALA A 94 1.17 -8.02 -3.64
N ALA A 95 1.51 -9.12 -2.94
CA ALA A 95 1.31 -10.47 -3.44
C ALA A 95 -0.18 -10.76 -3.72
N PHE A 96 -1.11 -10.35 -2.84
CA PHE A 96 -2.54 -10.55 -3.07
C PHE A 96 -3.08 -9.79 -4.28
N HIS A 97 -2.65 -8.55 -4.51
CA HIS A 97 -3.03 -7.82 -5.73
C HIS A 97 -2.57 -8.53 -7.01
N SER A 98 -1.43 -9.24 -6.96
CA SER A 98 -1.01 -10.04 -8.12
C SER A 98 -2.03 -11.13 -8.46
N LEU A 99 -2.55 -11.82 -7.44
CA LEU A 99 -3.56 -12.88 -7.63
C LEU A 99 -4.86 -12.32 -8.20
N VAL A 100 -5.28 -11.12 -7.76
CA VAL A 100 -6.45 -10.42 -8.33
C VAL A 100 -6.24 -10.10 -9.81
N GLY A 101 -5.07 -9.55 -10.17
CA GLY A 101 -4.71 -9.26 -11.56
C GLY A 101 -4.70 -10.52 -12.44
N MET A 102 -4.16 -11.63 -11.93
CA MET A 102 -4.16 -12.90 -12.66
C MET A 102 -5.56 -13.50 -12.79
N ALA A 103 -6.39 -13.43 -11.74
CA ALA A 103 -7.78 -13.87 -11.81
C ALA A 103 -8.56 -13.10 -12.90
N ALA A 104 -8.36 -11.78 -13.01
CA ALA A 104 -8.93 -10.97 -14.08
C ALA A 104 -8.47 -11.46 -15.47
N CYS A 105 -7.19 -11.78 -15.64
CA CYS A 105 -6.68 -12.33 -16.91
C CYS A 105 -7.32 -13.68 -17.25
N LEU A 106 -7.46 -14.58 -16.27
CA LEU A 106 -8.08 -15.90 -16.46
C LEU A 106 -9.57 -15.79 -16.82
N VAL A 107 -10.29 -14.84 -16.23
CA VAL A 107 -11.68 -14.55 -16.61
C VAL A 107 -11.76 -14.03 -18.05
N ALA A 108 -10.86 -13.12 -18.45
CA ALA A 108 -10.81 -12.63 -19.83
C ALA A 108 -10.47 -13.74 -20.84
N ILE A 109 -9.57 -14.66 -20.49
CA ILE A 109 -9.29 -15.86 -21.29
C ILE A 109 -10.56 -16.71 -21.42
N GLY A 110 -11.31 -16.92 -20.33
CA GLY A 110 -12.61 -17.60 -20.40
C GLY A 110 -13.58 -16.90 -21.36
N ALA A 111 -13.70 -15.57 -21.23
CA ALA A 111 -14.62 -14.76 -22.02
C ALA A 111 -14.33 -14.82 -23.54
N ILE A 112 -13.06 -14.79 -23.95
CA ILE A 112 -12.73 -14.83 -25.38
C ILE A 112 -12.93 -16.21 -26.01
N TYR A 113 -12.73 -17.29 -25.25
CA TYR A 113 -12.87 -18.66 -25.76
C TYR A 113 -14.29 -19.21 -25.65
N ALA A 114 -15.13 -18.66 -24.79
CA ALA A 114 -16.51 -19.10 -24.59
C ALA A 114 -17.51 -17.92 -24.60
N PRO A 115 -17.52 -17.03 -25.63
CA PRO A 115 -18.29 -15.80 -25.61
C PRO A 115 -19.80 -15.99 -25.45
N GLU A 116 -20.34 -17.12 -25.92
CA GLU A 116 -21.74 -17.50 -25.71
C GLU A 116 -22.07 -17.72 -24.23
N ALA A 117 -21.21 -18.42 -23.49
CA ALA A 117 -21.40 -18.69 -22.06
C ALA A 117 -21.38 -17.41 -21.21
N PHE A 118 -20.79 -16.35 -21.74
CA PHE A 118 -20.73 -15.03 -21.12
C PHE A 118 -21.76 -14.04 -21.68
N GLY A 119 -22.60 -14.43 -22.64
CA GLY A 119 -23.63 -13.53 -23.22
C GLY A 119 -23.09 -12.41 -24.10
N ILE A 120 -21.84 -12.52 -24.55
CA ILE A 120 -21.13 -11.46 -25.30
C ILE A 120 -21.01 -11.74 -26.79
N LEU A 121 -21.66 -12.80 -27.30
CA LEU A 121 -21.75 -13.08 -28.73
C LEU A 121 -22.49 -11.94 -29.45
N SER A 122 -22.03 -11.55 -30.62
CA SER A 122 -22.69 -10.54 -31.46
C SER A 122 -24.06 -11.03 -31.96
N ASP A 123 -24.97 -10.11 -32.28
CA ASP A 123 -26.34 -10.42 -32.71
C ASP A 123 -26.39 -11.24 -34.02
N ASP A 124 -25.34 -11.14 -34.84
CA ASP A 124 -25.18 -11.92 -36.07
C ASP A 124 -24.47 -13.26 -35.86
N GLY A 125 -24.08 -13.58 -34.62
CA GLY A 125 -23.41 -14.83 -34.23
C GLY A 125 -21.97 -14.99 -34.73
N ASN A 126 -21.42 -14.00 -35.44
CA ASN A 126 -20.14 -14.12 -36.14
C ASN A 126 -18.93 -13.59 -35.35
N GLY A 127 -19.11 -13.26 -34.07
CA GLY A 127 -18.02 -12.79 -33.22
C GLY A 127 -18.47 -12.30 -31.87
N ILE A 128 -17.65 -11.46 -31.25
CA ILE A 128 -17.91 -10.86 -29.94
C ILE A 128 -18.40 -9.43 -30.15
N LYS A 129 -19.38 -8.98 -29.34
CA LYS A 129 -19.84 -7.59 -29.31
C LYS A 129 -18.65 -6.64 -29.13
N THR A 130 -18.58 -5.58 -29.95
CA THR A 130 -17.48 -4.60 -29.90
C THR A 130 -17.25 -4.02 -28.51
N LEU A 131 -18.32 -3.73 -27.78
CA LEU A 131 -18.22 -3.20 -26.42
C LEU A 131 -17.55 -4.21 -25.47
N SER A 132 -17.96 -5.48 -25.55
CA SER A 132 -17.36 -6.56 -24.76
C SER A 132 -15.89 -6.82 -25.13
N ILE A 133 -15.51 -6.63 -26.39
CA ILE A 133 -14.09 -6.66 -26.80
C ILE A 133 -13.29 -5.56 -26.10
N ILE A 134 -13.82 -4.35 -26.01
CA ILE A 134 -13.14 -3.25 -25.32
C ILE A 134 -13.01 -3.56 -23.83
N GLU A 135 -14.10 -3.97 -23.19
CA GLU A 135 -14.15 -4.28 -21.76
C GLU A 135 -13.20 -5.43 -21.38
N LEU A 136 -13.22 -6.54 -22.13
CA LEU A 136 -12.29 -7.65 -21.88
C LEU A 136 -10.84 -7.22 -22.12
N SER A 137 -10.57 -6.44 -23.16
CA SER A 137 -9.22 -5.98 -23.49
C SER A 137 -8.64 -5.09 -22.39
N LEU A 138 -9.46 -4.20 -21.83
CA LEU A 138 -9.09 -3.39 -20.68
C LEU A 138 -8.89 -4.25 -19.43
N GLY A 139 -9.80 -5.20 -19.17
CA GLY A 139 -9.71 -6.13 -18.06
C GLY A 139 -8.41 -6.95 -18.07
N VAL A 140 -8.07 -7.56 -19.20
CA VAL A 140 -6.83 -8.37 -19.35
C VAL A 140 -5.57 -7.50 -19.30
N ALA A 141 -5.58 -6.32 -19.94
CA ALA A 141 -4.41 -5.44 -19.96
C ALA A 141 -4.12 -4.89 -18.55
N ILE A 142 -5.12 -4.35 -17.85
CA ILE A 142 -4.96 -3.83 -16.49
C ILE A 142 -4.64 -4.98 -15.52
N GLY A 143 -5.28 -6.14 -15.67
CA GLY A 143 -5.01 -7.32 -14.86
C GLY A 143 -3.56 -7.83 -14.99
N ALA A 144 -3.03 -7.90 -16.22
CA ALA A 144 -1.67 -8.38 -16.48
C ALA A 144 -0.60 -7.38 -16.00
N ILE A 145 -0.85 -6.08 -16.17
CA ILE A 145 -0.01 -5.00 -15.61
C ILE A 145 0.01 -5.12 -14.08
N THR A 146 -1.16 -5.32 -13.46
CA THR A 146 -1.29 -5.48 -12.01
C THR A 146 -0.54 -6.70 -11.52
N PHE A 147 -0.68 -7.84 -12.20
CA PHE A 147 0.00 -9.09 -11.82
C PHE A 147 1.51 -8.92 -11.77
N THR A 148 2.12 -8.51 -12.87
CA THR A 148 3.58 -8.37 -12.96
C THR A 148 4.11 -7.23 -12.13
N GLY A 149 3.43 -6.08 -12.11
CA GLY A 149 3.79 -4.95 -11.26
C GLY A 149 3.81 -5.33 -9.77
N SER A 150 2.81 -6.07 -9.32
CA SER A 150 2.70 -6.55 -7.95
C SER A 150 3.75 -7.61 -7.59
N VAL A 151 4.11 -8.49 -8.51
CA VAL A 151 5.21 -9.46 -8.31
C VAL A 151 6.55 -8.74 -8.12
N ILE A 152 6.83 -7.70 -8.92
CA ILE A 152 8.04 -6.89 -8.76
C ILE A 152 8.01 -6.10 -7.44
N ALA A 153 6.87 -5.51 -7.08
CA ALA A 153 6.71 -4.80 -5.81
C ALA A 153 6.93 -5.74 -4.60
N PHE A 154 6.35 -6.95 -4.63
CA PHE A 154 6.60 -7.99 -3.64
C PHE A 154 8.09 -8.35 -3.55
N ALA A 155 8.74 -8.60 -4.69
CA ALA A 155 10.15 -8.99 -4.72
C ALA A 155 11.06 -7.91 -4.12
N LYS A 156 10.77 -6.63 -4.38
CA LYS A 156 11.51 -5.50 -3.80
C LYS A 156 11.27 -5.33 -2.31
N LEU A 157 10.02 -5.46 -1.85
CA LEU A 157 9.67 -5.28 -0.44
C LEU A 157 10.23 -6.40 0.44
N ASN A 158 10.19 -7.64 -0.05
CA ASN A 158 10.70 -8.84 0.65
C ASN A 158 12.22 -9.05 0.47
N GLY A 159 12.90 -8.20 -0.30
CA GLY A 159 14.36 -8.25 -0.47
C GLY A 159 14.89 -9.28 -1.48
N ASN A 160 14.02 -10.01 -2.19
CA ASN A 160 14.42 -10.89 -3.29
C ASN A 160 14.96 -10.10 -4.51
N MET A 161 14.60 -8.83 -4.62
CA MET A 161 15.10 -7.88 -5.60
C MET A 161 15.63 -6.63 -4.88
N SER A 162 16.69 -6.02 -5.42
CA SER A 162 17.21 -4.76 -4.88
C SER A 162 16.12 -3.68 -4.89
N GLY A 163 16.04 -2.93 -3.79
CA GLY A 163 15.20 -1.74 -3.70
C GLY A 163 15.74 -0.55 -4.51
N ALA A 164 16.95 -0.62 -5.06
CA ALA A 164 17.46 0.46 -5.90
C ALA A 164 16.68 0.55 -7.23
N PRO A 165 16.38 1.76 -7.73
CA PRO A 165 15.87 1.96 -9.08
C PRO A 165 16.76 1.28 -10.13
N ILE A 166 16.19 0.41 -10.97
CA ILE A 166 16.90 -0.17 -12.12
C ILE A 166 16.42 0.55 -13.38
N ILE A 167 17.30 1.35 -13.98
CA ILE A 167 16.96 2.22 -15.11
C ILE A 167 17.34 1.52 -16.43
N LEU A 168 16.34 1.19 -17.24
CA LEU A 168 16.57 0.70 -18.60
C LEU A 168 16.92 1.88 -19.55
N PRO A 169 17.86 1.69 -20.50
CA PRO A 169 18.08 2.64 -21.57
C PRO A 169 16.78 2.91 -22.35
N ALA A 170 16.48 4.18 -22.63
CA ALA A 170 15.27 4.59 -23.37
C ALA A 170 13.94 4.08 -22.78
N ARG A 171 13.84 3.85 -21.46
CA ARG A 171 12.64 3.29 -20.79
C ARG A 171 11.32 3.95 -21.20
N HIS A 172 11.30 5.27 -21.40
CA HIS A 172 10.09 5.99 -21.74
C HIS A 172 9.63 5.66 -23.17
N LEU A 173 10.58 5.55 -24.11
CA LEU A 173 10.28 5.13 -25.48
C LEU A 173 9.81 3.67 -25.52
N ILE A 174 10.43 2.79 -24.72
CA ILE A 174 10.00 1.39 -24.61
C ILE A 174 8.56 1.33 -24.08
N ASN A 175 8.26 1.99 -22.96
CA ASN A 175 6.93 1.95 -22.36
C ASN A 175 5.86 2.58 -23.26
N VAL A 176 6.17 3.68 -23.95
CA VAL A 176 5.26 4.28 -24.95
C VAL A 176 5.06 3.33 -26.13
N GLY A 177 6.12 2.68 -26.63
CA GLY A 177 6.03 1.69 -27.70
C GLY A 177 5.16 0.50 -27.32
N LEU A 178 5.31 -0.04 -26.11
CA LEU A 178 4.47 -1.12 -25.59
C LEU A 178 3.01 -0.67 -25.46
N ALA A 179 2.75 0.54 -24.95
CA ALA A 179 1.40 1.08 -24.82
C ALA A 179 0.71 1.27 -26.20
N LEU A 180 1.44 1.79 -27.19
CA LEU A 180 0.93 1.91 -28.56
C LEU A 180 0.67 0.54 -29.20
N ALA A 181 1.54 -0.44 -28.94
CA ALA A 181 1.34 -1.81 -29.40
C ALA A 181 0.08 -2.45 -28.77
N LEU A 182 -0.20 -2.19 -27.48
CA LEU A 182 -1.45 -2.63 -26.85
C LEU A 182 -2.67 -2.04 -27.56
N VAL A 183 -2.71 -0.72 -27.78
CA VAL A 183 -3.83 -0.06 -28.47
C VAL A 183 -4.02 -0.62 -29.88
N PHE A 184 -2.92 -0.83 -30.61
CA PHE A 184 -2.96 -1.41 -31.95
C PHE A 184 -3.54 -2.83 -31.98
N LEU A 185 -3.11 -3.70 -31.06
CA LEU A 185 -3.62 -5.08 -30.96
C LEU A 185 -5.09 -5.13 -30.55
N ILE A 186 -5.53 -4.22 -29.67
CA ILE A 186 -6.95 -4.06 -29.34
C ILE A 186 -7.74 -3.63 -30.59
N GLY A 187 -7.20 -2.72 -31.39
CA GLY A 187 -7.79 -2.32 -32.68
C GLY A 187 -7.94 -3.50 -33.65
N ILE A 188 -6.98 -4.41 -33.71
CA ILE A 188 -7.07 -5.65 -34.50
C ILE A 188 -8.16 -6.57 -33.95
N LEU A 189 -8.25 -6.72 -32.62
CA LEU A 189 -9.30 -7.52 -31.98
C LEU A 189 -10.69 -7.00 -32.34
N ILE A 190 -10.88 -5.69 -32.26
CA ILE A 190 -12.12 -5.01 -32.66
C ILE A 190 -12.41 -5.23 -34.15
N GLY A 191 -11.43 -4.96 -35.02
CA GLY A 191 -11.59 -5.08 -36.48
C GLY A 191 -11.83 -6.51 -36.98
N THR A 192 -11.58 -7.51 -36.14
CA THR A 192 -11.81 -8.93 -36.44
C THR A 192 -12.94 -9.54 -35.62
N ASN A 193 -13.74 -8.73 -34.92
CA ASN A 193 -14.82 -9.17 -34.03
C ASN A 193 -14.38 -10.26 -33.03
N GLY A 194 -13.14 -10.19 -32.55
CA GLY A 194 -12.56 -11.16 -31.61
C GLY A 194 -11.96 -12.42 -32.24
N ALA A 195 -12.05 -12.61 -33.57
CA ALA A 195 -11.54 -13.80 -34.24
C ALA A 195 -10.00 -13.89 -34.20
N ALA A 196 -9.29 -12.75 -34.17
CA ALA A 196 -7.83 -12.71 -34.05
C ALA A 196 -7.34 -12.98 -32.62
N THR A 197 -7.55 -14.19 -32.12
CA THR A 197 -7.13 -14.60 -30.76
C THR A 197 -5.63 -14.41 -30.49
N TRP A 198 -4.79 -14.45 -31.52
CA TRP A 198 -3.37 -14.12 -31.40
C TRP A 198 -3.13 -12.67 -30.94
N ALA A 199 -4.00 -11.72 -31.33
CA ALA A 199 -3.89 -10.34 -30.91
C ALA A 199 -4.27 -10.19 -29.43
N PHE A 200 -5.22 -10.98 -28.93
CA PHE A 200 -5.55 -11.05 -27.50
C PHE A 200 -4.34 -11.55 -26.69
N TRP A 201 -3.69 -12.63 -27.13
CA TRP A 201 -2.48 -13.13 -26.47
C TRP A 201 -1.33 -12.12 -26.55
N GLY A 202 -1.24 -11.36 -27.65
CA GLY A 202 -0.34 -10.22 -27.77
C GLY A 202 -0.62 -9.14 -26.72
N VAL A 203 -1.89 -8.76 -26.51
CA VAL A 203 -2.29 -7.81 -25.46
C VAL A 203 -1.86 -8.33 -24.09
N PHE A 204 -2.19 -9.59 -23.78
CA PHE A 204 -1.82 -10.22 -22.51
C PHE A 204 -0.30 -10.19 -22.27
N LEU A 205 0.50 -10.69 -23.22
CA LEU A 205 1.96 -10.79 -23.07
C LEU A 205 2.62 -9.40 -22.99
N ILE A 206 2.20 -8.45 -23.82
CA ILE A 206 2.75 -7.09 -23.79
C ILE A 206 2.38 -6.38 -22.48
N ALA A 207 1.17 -6.59 -21.96
CA ALA A 207 0.74 -6.02 -20.70
C ALA A 207 1.52 -6.58 -19.50
N LEU A 208 1.89 -7.88 -19.52
CA LEU A 208 2.81 -8.46 -18.54
C LEU A 208 4.19 -7.78 -18.59
N VAL A 209 4.74 -7.57 -19.78
CA VAL A 209 6.04 -6.88 -19.94
C VAL A 209 5.93 -5.43 -19.46
N LEU A 210 4.87 -4.72 -19.84
CA LEU A 210 4.64 -3.34 -19.46
C LEU A 210 4.52 -3.17 -17.94
N GLY A 211 3.81 -4.06 -17.25
CA GLY A 211 3.72 -4.01 -15.79
C GLY A 211 5.08 -4.18 -15.11
N ALA A 212 5.93 -5.08 -15.62
CA ALA A 212 7.29 -5.21 -15.13
C ALA A 212 8.14 -3.95 -15.41
N THR A 213 8.14 -3.43 -16.64
CA THR A 213 8.97 -2.28 -17.02
C THR A 213 8.54 -0.96 -16.39
N LEU A 214 7.27 -0.84 -15.95
CA LEU A 214 6.79 0.30 -15.19
C LEU A 214 7.28 0.31 -13.74
N ILE A 215 7.36 -0.85 -13.08
CA ILE A 215 7.67 -0.92 -11.63
C ILE A 215 9.17 -1.11 -11.33
N ILE A 216 9.92 -1.76 -12.23
CA ILE A 216 11.38 -1.97 -12.09
C ILE A 216 12.17 -0.67 -11.84
N PRO A 217 11.87 0.46 -12.51
CA PRO A 217 12.60 1.72 -12.30
C PRO A 217 12.20 2.48 -11.03
N ILE A 218 11.14 2.08 -10.33
CA ILE A 218 10.68 2.79 -9.14
C ILE A 218 11.51 2.34 -7.93
N GLY A 219 12.00 3.28 -7.12
CA GLY A 219 12.78 2.94 -5.94
C GLY A 219 11.93 2.22 -4.88
N GLY A 220 12.60 1.43 -4.04
CA GLY A 220 12.05 0.86 -2.80
C GLY A 220 11.26 1.94 -2.09
N ALA A 221 11.89 3.13 -2.00
CA ALA A 221 11.33 4.48 -1.78
C ALA A 221 9.80 4.55 -1.85
N ASP A 222 9.32 4.35 -3.07
CA ASP A 222 7.97 4.69 -3.45
C ASP A 222 7.10 3.44 -3.62
N MET A 223 7.62 2.26 -3.26
CA MET A 223 6.88 1.01 -3.30
C MET A 223 5.53 1.08 -2.57
N PRO A 224 5.38 1.75 -1.42
CA PRO A 224 4.07 1.88 -0.77
C PRO A 224 3.02 2.56 -1.69
N VAL A 225 3.43 3.60 -2.41
CA VAL A 225 2.56 4.29 -3.40
C VAL A 225 2.25 3.35 -4.56
N VAL A 226 3.25 2.61 -5.05
CA VAL A 226 3.05 1.62 -6.12
C VAL A 226 2.06 0.54 -5.71
N VAL A 227 2.15 0.01 -4.48
CA VAL A 227 1.21 -1.02 -3.98
C VAL A 227 -0.21 -0.46 -3.93
N SER A 228 -0.38 0.79 -3.51
CA SER A 228 -1.69 1.47 -3.51
C SER A 228 -2.23 1.71 -4.93
N MET A 229 -1.36 2.07 -5.88
CA MET A 229 -1.72 2.26 -7.28
C MET A 229 -2.12 0.93 -7.93
N LEU A 230 -1.39 -0.16 -7.66
CA LEU A 230 -1.72 -1.49 -8.15
C LEU A 230 -3.02 -2.02 -7.54
N ASN A 231 -3.34 -1.65 -6.28
CA ASN A 231 -4.66 -1.88 -5.71
C ASN A 231 -5.76 -1.20 -6.56
N SER A 232 -5.55 0.06 -6.95
CA SER A 232 -6.49 0.78 -7.83
C SER A 232 -6.68 0.04 -9.16
N TYR A 233 -5.59 -0.42 -9.79
CA TYR A 233 -5.66 -1.16 -11.05
C TYR A 233 -6.42 -2.48 -10.90
N SER A 234 -6.23 -3.19 -9.78
CA SER A 234 -6.99 -4.41 -9.50
C SER A 234 -8.50 -4.16 -9.45
N GLY A 235 -8.92 -3.01 -8.88
CA GLY A 235 -10.31 -2.58 -8.86
C GLY A 235 -10.85 -2.25 -10.26
N TRP A 236 -10.10 -1.50 -11.06
CA TRP A 236 -10.51 -1.15 -12.43
C TRP A 236 -10.56 -2.37 -13.37
N ALA A 237 -9.65 -3.34 -13.20
CA ALA A 237 -9.71 -4.61 -13.92
C ALA A 237 -10.97 -5.40 -13.55
N ALA A 238 -11.31 -5.46 -12.25
CA ALA A 238 -12.54 -6.10 -11.78
C ALA A 238 -13.80 -5.38 -12.31
N ALA A 239 -13.81 -4.05 -12.37
CA ALA A 239 -14.92 -3.28 -12.92
C ALA A 239 -15.10 -3.51 -14.43
N ALA A 240 -14.01 -3.51 -15.20
CA ALA A 240 -14.03 -3.77 -16.64
C ALA A 240 -14.63 -5.16 -16.95
N LEU A 241 -14.19 -6.19 -16.22
CA LEU A 241 -14.77 -7.53 -16.34
C LEU A 241 -16.19 -7.60 -15.78
N GLY A 242 -16.51 -6.80 -14.77
CA GLY A 242 -17.87 -6.65 -14.27
C GLY A 242 -18.83 -6.19 -15.38
N PHE A 243 -18.40 -5.28 -16.25
CA PHE A 243 -19.17 -4.90 -17.44
C PHE A 243 -19.28 -6.05 -18.45
N THR A 244 -18.18 -6.75 -18.75
CA THR A 244 -18.19 -7.92 -19.65
C THR A 244 -19.14 -9.02 -19.19
N LEU A 245 -19.25 -9.21 -17.86
CA LEU A 245 -20.09 -10.22 -17.23
C LEU A 245 -21.52 -9.72 -16.90
N GLU A 246 -21.82 -8.46 -17.20
CA GLU A 246 -23.05 -7.77 -16.77
C GLU A 246 -23.34 -7.93 -15.27
N ASN A 247 -22.28 -7.96 -14.45
CA ASN A 247 -22.34 -8.24 -13.02
C ASN A 247 -22.20 -6.96 -12.19
N ILE A 248 -23.34 -6.47 -11.69
CA ILE A 248 -23.44 -5.25 -10.89
C ILE A 248 -22.54 -5.30 -9.64
N ALA A 249 -22.41 -6.44 -8.97
CA ALA A 249 -21.57 -6.55 -7.78
C ALA A 249 -20.09 -6.33 -8.11
N LEU A 250 -19.59 -6.91 -9.21
CA LEU A 250 -18.22 -6.68 -9.67
C LEU A 250 -17.98 -5.24 -10.10
N ILE A 251 -18.94 -4.62 -10.78
CA ILE A 251 -18.85 -3.20 -11.19
C ILE A 251 -18.76 -2.29 -9.96
N ILE A 252 -19.66 -2.46 -8.99
CA ILE A 252 -19.69 -1.64 -7.77
C ILE A 252 -18.40 -1.83 -6.97
N THR A 253 -18.03 -3.08 -6.67
CA THR A 253 -16.84 -3.38 -5.87
C THR A 253 -15.57 -2.93 -6.57
N GLY A 254 -15.45 -3.19 -7.88
CA GLY A 254 -14.31 -2.76 -8.68
C GLY A 254 -14.12 -1.25 -8.68
N ALA A 255 -15.21 -0.48 -8.87
CA ALA A 255 -15.16 0.98 -8.84
C ALA A 255 -14.79 1.53 -7.44
N LEU A 256 -15.29 0.91 -6.36
CA LEU A 256 -14.97 1.30 -4.99
C LEU A 256 -13.49 1.04 -4.65
N VAL A 257 -12.97 -0.14 -4.99
CA VAL A 257 -11.56 -0.49 -4.77
C VAL A 257 -10.65 0.38 -5.66
N GLY A 258 -11.05 0.56 -6.92
CA GLY A 258 -10.35 1.38 -7.90
C GLY A 258 -10.18 2.84 -7.44
N SER A 259 -11.29 3.48 -7.05
CA SER A 259 -11.27 4.85 -6.55
C SER A 259 -10.52 4.99 -5.22
N SER A 260 -10.74 4.08 -4.27
CA SER A 260 -10.04 4.08 -2.98
C SER A 260 -8.51 3.99 -3.13
N GLY A 261 -8.03 3.08 -3.96
CA GLY A 261 -6.60 2.95 -4.24
C GLY A 261 -6.01 4.21 -4.90
N ALA A 262 -6.74 4.85 -5.81
CA ALA A 262 -6.29 6.08 -6.45
C ALA A 262 -6.21 7.26 -5.47
N ILE A 263 -7.23 7.43 -4.62
CA ILE A 263 -7.28 8.47 -3.58
C ILE A 263 -6.13 8.26 -2.58
N LEU A 264 -5.94 7.03 -2.10
CA LEU A 264 -4.87 6.70 -1.17
C LEU A 264 -3.49 6.98 -1.79
N SER A 265 -3.27 6.57 -3.04
CA SER A 265 -2.02 6.87 -3.76
C SER A 265 -1.74 8.37 -3.85
N TYR A 266 -2.78 9.17 -4.07
CA TYR A 266 -2.67 10.63 -4.10
C TYR A 266 -2.33 11.22 -2.72
N ILE A 267 -3.02 10.78 -1.67
CA ILE A 267 -2.77 11.24 -0.28
C ILE A 267 -1.33 10.91 0.12
N MET A 268 -0.84 9.71 -0.21
CA MET A 268 0.55 9.32 0.06
C MET A 268 1.55 10.20 -0.70
N CYS A 269 1.33 10.43 -1.99
CA CYS A 269 2.17 11.32 -2.80
C CYS A 269 2.22 12.74 -2.19
N LYS A 270 1.06 13.27 -1.79
CA LYS A 270 0.95 14.58 -1.14
C LYS A 270 1.68 14.62 0.20
N GLY A 271 1.55 13.57 1.02
CA GLY A 271 2.27 13.42 2.29
C GLY A 271 3.80 13.33 2.14
N MET A 272 4.28 12.93 0.96
CA MET A 272 5.71 12.92 0.58
C MET A 272 6.15 14.19 -0.15
N ASN A 273 5.24 15.15 -0.40
CA ASN A 273 5.43 16.30 -1.30
C ASN A 273 6.02 15.91 -2.67
N ARG A 274 5.55 14.79 -3.24
CA ARG A 274 5.94 14.35 -4.58
C ARG A 274 4.74 14.29 -5.49
N SER A 275 4.92 14.67 -6.76
CA SER A 275 3.84 14.55 -7.74
C SER A 275 3.60 13.08 -8.09
N PHE A 276 2.34 12.67 -8.22
CA PHE A 276 1.97 11.31 -8.61
C PHE A 276 2.64 10.86 -9.92
N VAL A 277 2.72 11.78 -10.90
CA VAL A 277 3.39 11.54 -12.19
C VAL A 277 4.90 11.30 -12.02
N SER A 278 5.57 12.05 -11.14
CA SER A 278 7.01 11.83 -10.88
C SER A 278 7.30 10.46 -10.29
N VAL A 279 6.44 9.99 -9.38
CA VAL A 279 6.56 8.67 -8.76
C VAL A 279 6.38 7.55 -9.79
N ILE A 280 5.34 7.61 -10.62
CA ILE A 280 5.05 6.57 -11.63
C ILE A 280 6.06 6.55 -12.76
N LEU A 281 6.51 7.72 -13.24
CA LEU A 281 7.52 7.77 -14.30
C LEU A 281 8.93 7.43 -13.81
N GLY A 282 9.09 7.08 -12.52
CA GLY A 282 10.38 6.72 -11.93
C GLY A 282 11.40 7.85 -12.05
N GLY A 283 10.93 9.09 -12.04
CA GLY A 283 11.76 10.28 -11.98
C GLY A 283 11.82 10.74 -10.53
N PHE A 284 13.00 10.68 -9.92
CA PHE A 284 13.24 11.52 -8.75
C PHE A 284 12.89 12.95 -9.16
N GLY A 285 11.94 13.54 -8.45
CA GLY A 285 11.43 14.87 -8.74
C GLY A 285 12.55 15.90 -8.67
N GLY A 286 12.63 16.71 -9.73
CA GLY A 286 13.58 17.80 -9.90
C GLY A 286 14.06 17.85 -11.34
N GLY A 287 13.40 18.65 -12.19
CA GLY A 287 13.95 18.97 -13.50
C GLY A 287 15.35 19.56 -13.34
N ASP A 288 16.31 19.07 -14.11
CA ASP A 288 17.68 19.60 -14.28
C ASP A 288 18.40 20.14 -13.02
N ALA A 289 18.03 19.68 -11.82
CA ALA A 289 18.92 19.75 -10.68
C ALA A 289 19.85 18.55 -10.83
N ALA A 290 21.01 18.79 -11.43
CA ALA A 290 22.14 17.88 -11.37
C ALA A 290 22.19 17.27 -9.96
N ALA A 291 22.27 15.94 -9.88
CA ALA A 291 22.56 15.28 -8.63
C ALA A 291 23.81 15.93 -8.04
N GLY A 292 23.59 16.83 -7.08
CA GLY A 292 24.69 17.45 -6.35
C GLY A 292 25.48 16.30 -5.72
N PRO A 293 26.82 16.38 -5.71
CA PRO A 293 27.61 15.38 -5.02
C PRO A 293 27.02 15.22 -3.62
N GLY A 294 26.67 13.97 -3.25
CA GLY A 294 26.02 13.66 -1.99
C GLY A 294 26.66 14.49 -0.89
N GLY A 295 25.84 15.32 -0.24
CA GLY A 295 26.28 16.41 0.63
C GLY A 295 27.48 15.99 1.45
N ALA A 296 28.51 16.85 1.48
CA ALA A 296 29.72 16.61 2.25
C ALA A 296 29.32 16.11 3.64
N LYS A 297 29.70 14.87 3.99
CA LYS A 297 29.47 14.32 5.33
C LYS A 297 29.91 15.35 6.33
N GLU A 298 28.97 15.96 7.02
CA GLU A 298 29.33 16.93 8.04
C GLU A 298 29.88 16.17 9.23
N THR A 299 31.20 16.30 9.42
CA THR A 299 31.90 15.83 10.62
C THR A 299 31.67 16.79 11.80
N ARG A 300 30.44 17.25 12.00
CA ARG A 300 30.07 17.99 13.21
C ARG A 300 29.92 16.97 14.36
N PRO A 301 30.47 17.26 15.55
CA PRO A 301 30.29 16.37 16.71
C PRO A 301 28.81 16.34 17.09
N VAL A 302 28.28 15.15 17.40
CA VAL A 302 26.91 14.96 17.89
C VAL A 302 26.92 14.74 19.40
N LYS A 303 25.89 15.22 20.11
CA LYS A 303 25.71 14.92 21.53
C LYS A 303 25.23 13.48 21.65
N GLN A 304 25.91 12.66 22.44
CA GLN A 304 25.55 11.27 22.65
C GLN A 304 25.09 11.06 24.09
N GLY A 305 24.01 10.29 24.27
CA GLY A 305 23.49 9.90 25.57
C GLY A 305 23.38 8.39 25.73
N SER A 306 23.16 7.97 26.97
CA SER A 306 22.87 6.60 27.37
C SER A 306 21.37 6.36 27.62
N ALA A 307 20.99 5.11 27.85
CA ALA A 307 19.61 4.77 28.20
C ALA A 307 19.23 5.35 29.58
N GLU A 308 20.20 5.41 30.51
CA GLU A 308 20.05 5.97 31.84
C GLU A 308 19.81 7.49 31.78
N ASP A 309 20.55 8.20 30.91
CA ASP A 309 20.34 9.64 30.70
C ASP A 309 18.93 9.91 30.14
N ALA A 310 18.51 9.11 29.16
CA ALA A 310 17.19 9.21 28.56
C ALA A 310 16.07 8.93 29.56
N ALA A 311 16.21 7.91 30.41
CA ALA A 311 15.27 7.61 31.48
C ALA A 311 15.16 8.76 32.48
N PHE A 312 16.30 9.31 32.91
CA PHE A 312 16.32 10.43 33.84
C PHE A 312 15.64 11.68 33.26
N ILE A 313 15.95 12.04 32.02
CA ILE A 313 15.35 13.20 31.35
C ILE A 313 13.83 13.01 31.20
N MET A 314 13.37 11.85 30.73
CA MET A 314 11.95 11.61 30.52
C MET A 314 11.15 11.46 31.81
N LYS A 315 11.73 10.90 32.87
CA LYS A 315 11.09 10.79 34.19
C LYS A 315 10.82 12.15 34.83
N ASN A 316 11.62 13.16 34.51
CA ASN A 316 11.46 14.53 35.01
C ASN A 316 10.73 15.45 34.01
N ALA A 317 10.25 14.91 32.89
CA ALA A 317 9.46 15.66 31.92
C ALA A 317 8.00 15.73 32.36
N SER A 318 7.30 16.82 32.03
CA SER A 318 5.85 16.88 32.14
C SER A 318 5.18 16.24 30.92
N LYS A 319 5.81 16.38 29.75
CA LYS A 319 5.24 15.92 28.47
C LYS A 319 6.28 15.31 27.54
N VAL A 320 6.02 14.07 27.11
CA VAL A 320 6.84 13.30 26.18
C VAL A 320 6.03 12.96 24.92
N ILE A 321 6.50 13.41 23.76
CA ILE A 321 5.92 13.05 22.46
C ILE A 321 6.82 12.02 21.78
N ILE A 322 6.30 10.81 21.57
CA ILE A 322 6.99 9.70 20.93
C ILE A 322 6.75 9.75 19.42
N VAL A 323 7.82 9.69 18.64
CA VAL A 323 7.79 9.68 17.17
C VAL A 323 8.32 8.34 16.66
N PRO A 324 7.44 7.36 16.39
CA PRO A 324 7.84 6.07 15.87
C PRO A 324 8.13 6.11 14.37
N GLY A 325 9.15 5.37 13.96
CA GLY A 325 9.50 5.16 12.56
C GLY A 325 9.83 3.71 12.23
N TYR A 326 10.25 3.47 10.98
CA TYR A 326 10.49 2.12 10.48
C TYR A 326 11.55 1.34 11.28
N GLY A 327 12.54 2.02 11.88
CA GLY A 327 13.52 1.36 12.73
C GLY A 327 12.92 0.69 13.97
N MET A 328 11.81 1.21 14.51
CA MET A 328 11.05 0.56 15.58
C MET A 328 10.46 -0.78 15.11
N ALA A 329 9.87 -0.79 13.91
CA ALA A 329 9.27 -1.97 13.30
C ALA A 329 10.31 -3.07 13.04
N VAL A 330 11.46 -2.70 12.47
CA VAL A 330 12.55 -3.65 12.20
C VAL A 330 13.10 -4.29 13.48
N ALA A 331 13.18 -3.52 14.57
CA ALA A 331 13.67 -4.00 15.86
C ALA A 331 12.58 -4.72 16.69
N GLN A 332 11.32 -4.74 16.24
CA GLN A 332 10.19 -5.26 17.02
C GLN A 332 10.08 -4.61 18.41
N ALA A 333 10.25 -3.28 18.46
CA ALA A 333 10.34 -2.53 19.71
C ALA A 333 8.98 -2.03 20.24
N GLN A 334 7.87 -2.23 19.52
CA GLN A 334 6.55 -1.68 19.85
C GLN A 334 6.05 -2.09 21.25
N HIS A 335 6.29 -3.32 21.68
CA HIS A 335 5.88 -3.78 23.02
C HIS A 335 6.73 -3.17 24.14
N ALA A 336 8.05 -3.06 23.92
CA ALA A 336 8.93 -2.40 24.88
C ALA A 336 8.62 -0.90 24.97
N LEU A 337 8.25 -0.28 23.84
CA LEU A 337 7.84 1.13 23.78
C LEU A 337 6.55 1.37 24.57
N ARG A 338 5.58 0.46 24.45
CA ARG A 338 4.35 0.48 25.26
C ARG A 338 4.68 0.40 26.75
N GLU A 339 5.52 -0.54 27.16
CA GLU A 339 5.94 -0.71 28.56
C GLU A 339 6.63 0.56 29.09
N MET A 340 7.51 1.17 28.30
CA MET A 340 8.15 2.45 28.63
C MET A 340 7.13 3.57 28.82
N ALA A 341 6.16 3.69 27.91
CA ALA A 341 5.11 4.69 28.00
C ALA A 341 4.22 4.50 29.23
N ASP A 342 3.90 3.26 29.60
CA ASP A 342 3.10 2.97 30.80
C ASP A 342 3.84 3.37 32.07
N LYS A 343 5.13 3.04 32.19
CA LYS A 343 5.96 3.49 33.32
C LYS A 343 6.08 5.01 33.42
N LEU A 344 6.23 5.70 32.28
CA LEU A 344 6.25 7.17 32.28
C LEU A 344 4.93 7.76 32.79
N LYS A 345 3.79 7.16 32.43
CA LYS A 345 2.48 7.61 32.93
C LYS A 345 2.32 7.34 34.43
N GLU A 346 2.87 6.24 34.95
CA GLU A 346 2.91 5.97 36.40
C GLU A 346 3.67 7.05 37.17
N GLU A 347 4.70 7.64 36.54
CA GLU A 347 5.46 8.79 37.06
C GLU A 347 4.75 10.14 36.82
N GLY A 348 3.54 10.14 36.24
CA GLY A 348 2.73 11.34 36.01
C GLY A 348 3.04 12.10 34.72
N VAL A 349 3.83 11.51 33.81
CA VAL A 349 4.20 12.14 32.54
C VAL A 349 3.08 11.99 31.51
N GLU A 350 2.73 13.07 30.81
CA GLU A 350 1.82 13.02 29.66
C GLU A 350 2.56 12.41 28.45
N VAL A 351 2.11 11.25 27.98
CA VAL A 351 2.71 10.56 26.82
C VAL A 351 1.76 10.58 25.63
N LYS A 352 2.24 11.06 24.50
CA LYS A 352 1.52 11.05 23.21
C LYS A 352 2.36 10.43 22.11
N TYR A 353 1.72 9.83 21.11
CA TYR A 353 2.37 9.29 19.92
C TYR A 353 2.04 10.16 18.71
N ALA A 354 3.07 10.65 18.03
CA ALA A 354 2.95 11.46 16.83
C ALA A 354 3.29 10.63 15.60
N ILE A 355 2.28 10.33 14.77
CA ILE A 355 2.42 9.51 13.59
C ILE A 355 2.52 10.39 12.35
N HIS A 356 3.60 10.21 11.59
CA HIS A 356 3.69 10.79 10.27
C HIS A 356 2.96 9.88 9.25
N PRO A 357 2.17 10.42 8.30
CA PRO A 357 1.40 9.63 7.32
C PRO A 357 2.19 8.63 6.46
N VAL A 358 3.52 8.80 6.36
CA VAL A 358 4.42 7.99 5.51
C VAL A 358 5.47 7.26 6.34
N ALA A 359 5.33 7.25 7.67
CA ALA A 359 6.21 6.49 8.56
C ALA A 359 6.04 4.98 8.33
N GLY A 360 7.13 4.30 7.98
CA GLY A 360 7.15 2.86 7.75
C GLY A 360 7.23 2.48 6.27
N ARG A 361 6.61 1.35 5.91
CA ARG A 361 6.59 0.78 4.55
C ARG A 361 5.19 0.57 3.98
N MET A 362 4.15 1.01 4.67
CA MET A 362 2.77 1.05 4.17
C MET A 362 2.01 2.16 4.87
N PRO A 363 0.91 2.67 4.28
CA PRO A 363 0.01 3.56 4.99
C PRO A 363 -0.47 2.93 6.30
N GLY A 364 -0.43 3.71 7.38
CA GLY A 364 -0.86 3.24 8.70
C GLY A 364 0.03 2.17 9.33
N HIS A 365 1.25 1.92 8.81
CA HIS A 365 2.15 0.87 9.35
C HIS A 365 2.37 1.06 10.85
N MET A 366 2.66 2.29 11.30
CA MET A 366 2.89 2.56 12.73
C MET A 366 1.61 2.37 13.55
N ASN A 367 0.45 2.83 13.07
CA ASN A 367 -0.83 2.66 13.76
C ASN A 367 -1.12 1.19 14.03
N VAL A 368 -0.86 0.32 13.05
CA VAL A 368 -1.07 -1.13 13.18
C VAL A 368 -0.14 -1.75 14.23
N LEU A 369 1.14 -1.40 14.24
CA LEU A 369 2.10 -1.93 15.23
C LEU A 369 1.82 -1.42 16.65
N LEU A 370 1.39 -0.17 16.78
CA LEU A 370 0.99 0.39 18.07
C LEU A 370 -0.30 -0.26 18.58
N ALA A 371 -1.26 -0.53 17.68
CA ALA A 371 -2.46 -1.27 18.01
C ALA A 371 -2.15 -2.73 18.42
N GLU A 372 -1.18 -3.38 17.77
CA GLU A 372 -0.68 -4.71 18.18
C GLU A 372 -0.06 -4.68 19.58
N ALA A 373 0.64 -3.59 19.92
CA ALA A 373 1.14 -3.34 21.27
C ALA A 373 0.05 -2.84 22.26
N ASN A 374 -1.22 -2.84 21.85
CA ASN A 374 -2.38 -2.36 22.62
C ASN A 374 -2.28 -0.89 23.06
N VAL A 375 -1.59 -0.01 22.31
CA VAL A 375 -1.57 1.43 22.59
C VAL A 375 -2.98 2.03 22.40
N PRO A 376 -3.47 2.88 23.31
CA PRO A 376 -4.81 3.45 23.23
C PRO A 376 -4.88 4.46 22.08
N TYR A 377 -5.94 4.44 21.29
CA TYR A 377 -6.05 5.27 20.08
C TYR A 377 -6.14 6.77 20.39
N ASP A 378 -6.64 7.15 21.55
CA ASP A 378 -6.72 8.53 22.06
C ASP A 378 -5.33 9.14 22.35
N GLU A 379 -4.30 8.31 22.42
CA GLU A 379 -2.91 8.75 22.58
C GLU A 379 -2.17 8.86 21.25
N VAL A 380 -2.78 8.44 20.14
CA VAL A 380 -2.16 8.37 18.81
C VAL A 380 -2.71 9.48 17.93
N PHE A 381 -1.84 10.42 17.56
CA PHE A 381 -2.19 11.62 16.83
C PHE A 381 -1.52 11.65 15.46
N GLU A 382 -2.25 12.19 14.48
CA GLU A 382 -1.71 12.46 13.15
C GLU A 382 -0.90 13.78 13.14
N LEU A 383 -0.07 13.95 12.11
CA LEU A 383 0.87 15.07 11.97
C LEU A 383 0.21 16.45 12.17
N GLU A 384 -0.98 16.67 11.61
CA GLU A 384 -1.67 17.97 11.61
C GLU A 384 -2.19 18.33 13.00
N ASP A 385 -2.59 17.33 13.79
CA ASP A 385 -3.18 17.50 15.11
C ASP A 385 -2.12 17.74 16.19
N ILE A 386 -0.95 17.10 16.06
CA ILE A 386 0.08 17.10 17.11
C ILE A 386 1.20 18.13 16.91
N ASN A 387 1.40 18.65 15.68
CA ASN A 387 2.57 19.46 15.37
C ASN A 387 2.68 20.76 16.20
N ALA A 388 1.53 21.37 16.55
CA ALA A 388 1.51 22.56 17.39
C ALA A 388 1.96 22.28 18.83
N GLU A 389 1.84 21.04 19.30
CA GLU A 389 2.16 20.65 20.67
C GLU A 389 3.65 20.42 20.91
N PHE A 390 4.49 20.26 19.87
CA PHE A 390 5.93 20.08 20.06
C PHE A 390 6.60 21.26 20.77
N ALA A 391 6.10 22.48 20.59
CA ALA A 391 6.63 23.67 21.26
C ALA A 391 6.41 23.69 22.78
N THR A 392 5.47 22.87 23.28
CA THR A 392 5.17 22.72 24.72
C THR A 392 5.59 21.35 25.25
N ALA A 393 6.23 20.51 24.42
CA ALA A 393 6.75 19.22 24.83
C ALA A 393 8.17 19.38 25.40
N ASP A 394 8.40 18.81 26.58
CA ASP A 394 9.72 18.80 27.20
C ASP A 394 10.66 17.85 26.44
N VAL A 395 10.12 16.71 25.99
CA VAL A 395 10.88 15.69 25.26
C VAL A 395 10.17 15.23 23.99
N ALA A 396 10.89 15.24 22.87
CA ALA A 396 10.53 14.48 21.68
C ALA A 396 11.38 13.21 21.60
N PHE A 397 10.76 12.05 21.72
CA PHE A 397 11.42 10.74 21.70
C PHE A 397 11.29 10.10 20.31
N VAL A 398 12.31 10.25 19.48
CA VAL A 398 12.31 9.77 18.10
C VAL A 398 12.91 8.36 18.02
N ILE A 399 12.09 7.37 17.69
CA ILE A 399 12.49 5.96 17.65
C ILE A 399 12.47 5.40 16.23
N GLY A 400 13.66 5.31 15.61
CA GLY A 400 13.82 4.69 14.30
C GLY A 400 13.16 5.45 13.15
N ALA A 401 12.83 6.73 13.35
CA ALA A 401 12.46 7.67 12.31
C ALA A 401 13.71 8.37 11.76
N ASN A 402 13.63 8.98 10.57
CA ASN A 402 14.72 9.82 10.05
C ASN A 402 14.17 10.95 9.17
N ASP A 403 13.78 10.63 7.93
CA ASP A 403 13.37 11.63 6.95
C ASP A 403 12.13 12.42 7.39
N VAL A 404 11.18 11.76 8.06
CA VAL A 404 9.93 12.33 8.61
C VAL A 404 10.14 13.37 9.73
N THR A 405 11.39 13.52 10.20
CA THR A 405 11.81 14.47 11.24
C THR A 405 12.93 15.39 10.74
N ASN A 406 13.28 15.34 9.44
CA ASN A 406 14.46 16.03 8.92
C ASN A 406 14.15 17.50 8.56
N PRO A 407 14.75 18.49 9.25
CA PRO A 407 14.49 19.92 9.03
C PRO A 407 14.82 20.40 7.61
N ALA A 408 15.70 19.70 6.90
CA ALA A 408 16.06 20.00 5.51
C ALA A 408 14.84 20.06 4.58
N ALA A 409 13.74 19.37 4.93
CA ALA A 409 12.48 19.48 4.21
C ALA A 409 11.89 20.91 4.21
N LYS A 410 12.28 21.78 5.15
CA LYS A 410 11.82 23.17 5.24
C LYS A 410 12.92 24.19 4.93
N THR A 411 14.17 23.87 5.24
CA THR A 411 15.29 24.82 5.22
C THR A 411 16.12 24.77 3.94
N ASP A 412 16.17 23.62 3.25
CA ASP A 412 17.05 23.41 2.09
C ASP A 412 16.26 23.13 0.80
N PRO A 413 16.10 24.15 -0.09
CA PRO A 413 15.45 23.98 -1.39
C PRO A 413 16.09 22.96 -2.32
N THR A 414 17.36 22.58 -2.08
CA THR A 414 18.09 21.60 -2.88
C THR A 414 17.91 20.16 -2.38
N SER A 415 17.32 19.99 -1.20
CA SER A 415 17.08 18.69 -0.61
C SER A 415 16.03 17.89 -1.38
N ALA A 416 16.26 16.59 -1.53
CA ALA A 416 15.32 15.67 -2.18
C ALA A 416 13.96 15.56 -1.46
N ILE A 417 13.88 16.02 -0.21
CA ILE A 417 12.67 16.01 0.62
C ILE A 417 12.10 17.43 0.86
N TYR A 418 12.57 18.44 0.11
CA TYR A 418 12.08 19.81 0.28
C TYR A 418 10.57 19.93 0.05
N GLY A 419 9.91 20.65 0.95
CA GLY A 419 8.47 20.85 1.03
C GLY A 419 7.66 19.67 1.59
N MET A 420 8.30 18.55 1.97
CA MET A 420 7.62 17.46 2.69
C MET A 420 7.13 17.97 4.05
N PRO A 421 5.85 17.80 4.40
CA PRO A 421 5.39 18.01 5.78
C PRO A 421 6.19 17.09 6.69
N ILE A 422 6.75 17.61 7.78
CA ILE A 422 7.52 16.83 8.76
C ILE A 422 6.94 17.05 10.15
N LEU A 423 7.31 16.17 11.09
CA LEU A 423 7.06 16.38 12.51
C LEU A 423 8.07 17.38 13.06
N ASP A 424 7.56 18.45 13.69
CA ASP A 424 8.36 19.56 14.22
C ASP A 424 9.06 19.23 15.54
N VAL A 425 9.70 18.07 15.60
CA VAL A 425 10.39 17.55 16.80
C VAL A 425 11.47 18.49 17.30
N GLU A 426 12.05 19.30 16.41
CA GLU A 426 13.07 20.29 16.74
C GLU A 426 12.58 21.40 17.69
N LYS A 427 11.26 21.61 17.78
CA LYS A 427 10.65 22.62 18.66
C LYS A 427 10.53 22.15 20.11
N ALA A 428 10.71 20.86 20.38
CA ALA A 428 10.69 20.32 21.74
C ALA A 428 11.91 20.77 22.55
N GLY A 429 11.77 20.76 23.87
CA GLY A 429 12.83 21.13 24.80
C GLY A 429 14.10 20.28 24.60
N THR A 430 13.95 18.96 24.58
CA THR A 430 15.01 17.99 24.28
C THR A 430 14.53 16.95 23.27
N VAL A 431 15.38 16.61 22.29
CA VAL A 431 15.11 15.54 21.33
C VAL A 431 16.01 14.35 21.64
N LEU A 432 15.41 13.20 21.96
CA LEU A 432 16.10 11.94 22.16
C LEU A 432 15.97 11.10 20.89
N PHE A 433 17.08 10.91 20.16
CA PHE A 433 17.06 10.33 18.83
C PHE A 433 17.71 8.94 18.80
N ILE A 434 16.90 7.89 18.62
CA ILE A 434 17.38 6.50 18.63
C ILE A 434 17.67 5.99 17.22
N LYS A 435 18.91 5.56 16.99
CA LYS A 435 19.32 4.82 15.79
C LYS A 435 20.58 3.99 16.03
N ARG A 436 20.87 3.02 15.17
CA ARG A 436 22.05 2.13 15.29
C ARG A 436 23.39 2.82 14.98
N GLY A 437 23.39 3.92 14.24
CA GLY A 437 24.59 4.64 13.81
C GLY A 437 24.23 5.79 12.87
N MET A 438 25.20 6.50 12.28
CA MET A 438 24.95 7.72 11.50
C MET A 438 24.43 7.50 10.05
N GLY A 439 23.91 6.31 9.73
CA GLY A 439 23.35 6.03 8.40
C GLY A 439 22.18 6.95 8.02
N SER A 440 22.06 7.24 6.72
CA SER A 440 20.96 8.03 6.17
C SER A 440 19.63 7.31 6.29
N GLY A 441 18.55 8.07 6.13
CA GLY A 441 17.23 7.52 5.97
C GLY A 441 17.05 6.97 4.57
N TYR A 442 15.80 6.92 4.17
CA TYR A 442 15.37 6.31 2.92
C TYR A 442 15.58 7.23 1.72
N ALA A 443 15.43 8.54 1.93
CA ALA A 443 15.76 9.56 0.95
C ALA A 443 17.27 9.69 0.68
N GLY A 444 18.12 9.05 1.47
CA GLY A 444 19.58 9.13 1.32
C GLY A 444 20.16 10.49 1.71
N VAL A 445 19.37 11.36 2.33
CA VAL A 445 19.79 12.69 2.80
C VAL A 445 20.26 12.58 4.26
N GLU A 446 21.31 13.33 4.60
CA GLU A 446 21.75 13.49 5.99
C GLU A 446 20.74 14.35 6.75
N ASN A 447 20.59 14.12 8.06
CA ASN A 447 19.59 14.82 8.86
C ASN A 447 20.25 15.85 9.76
N GLU A 448 19.97 17.12 9.48
CA GLU A 448 20.52 18.26 10.22
C GLU A 448 20.13 18.26 11.70
N LEU A 449 19.00 17.61 12.05
CA LEU A 449 18.53 17.48 13.43
C LEU A 449 19.58 16.84 14.34
N PHE A 450 20.38 15.90 13.81
CA PHE A 450 21.40 15.19 14.60
C PHE A 450 22.44 16.11 15.23
N PHE A 451 22.64 17.28 14.64
CA PHE A 451 23.66 18.25 15.04
C PHE A 451 23.10 19.43 15.83
N ARG A 452 21.78 19.46 16.09
CA ARG A 452 21.17 20.54 16.86
C ARG A 452 21.49 20.42 18.34
N ASP A 453 21.54 21.57 19.00
CA ASP A 453 21.94 21.66 20.40
C ASP A 453 20.99 20.95 21.37
N ASN A 454 19.69 20.94 21.07
CA ASN A 454 18.69 20.25 21.87
C ASN A 454 18.57 18.75 21.53
N THR A 455 19.38 18.23 20.60
CA THR A 455 19.29 16.82 20.17
C THR A 455 20.39 15.97 20.79
N MET A 456 19.98 14.85 21.39
CA MET A 456 20.86 13.84 21.98
C MET A 456 20.66 12.51 21.25
N MET A 457 21.75 12.00 20.68
CA MET A 457 21.79 10.75 19.95
C MET A 457 21.94 9.56 20.89
N LEU A 458 21.04 8.59 20.76
CA LEU A 458 21.00 7.35 21.53
C LEU A 458 21.35 6.19 20.59
N PHE A 459 22.63 5.80 20.56
CA PHE A 459 23.12 4.80 19.61
C PHE A 459 22.93 3.37 20.09
N ALA A 460 21.88 2.70 19.62
CA ALA A 460 21.67 1.26 19.80
C ALA A 460 20.62 0.69 18.83
N ASP A 461 20.43 -0.62 18.89
CA ASP A 461 19.19 -1.23 18.42
C ASP A 461 17.99 -0.64 19.19
N ALA A 462 16.89 -0.36 18.49
CA ALA A 462 15.78 0.38 19.06
C ALA A 462 15.12 -0.36 20.24
N LYS A 463 14.98 -1.69 20.14
CA LYS A 463 14.41 -2.49 21.24
C LYS A 463 15.33 -2.49 22.44
N LYS A 464 16.64 -2.72 22.23
CA LYS A 464 17.63 -2.70 23.32
C LYS A 464 17.70 -1.35 24.05
N MET A 465 17.62 -0.24 23.32
CA MET A 465 17.62 1.10 23.90
C MET A 465 16.39 1.29 24.81
N VAL A 466 15.20 0.97 24.29
CA VAL A 466 13.95 1.12 25.04
C VAL A 466 13.94 0.20 26.27
N GLU A 467 14.36 -1.06 26.15
CA GLU A 467 14.51 -1.98 27.29
C GLU A 467 15.51 -1.47 28.34
N GLY A 468 16.56 -0.77 27.91
CA GLY A 468 17.50 -0.09 28.81
C GLY A 468 16.83 1.06 29.56
N ILE A 469 16.07 1.89 28.85
CA ILE A 469 15.33 3.02 29.44
C ILE A 469 14.30 2.50 30.45
N VAL A 470 13.54 1.46 30.10
CA VAL A 470 12.56 0.81 31.00
C VAL A 470 13.19 0.34 32.31
N LYS A 471 14.46 -0.06 32.31
CA LYS A 471 15.17 -0.43 33.55
C LYS A 471 15.56 0.76 34.41
N GLY A 472 15.72 1.94 33.80
CA GLY A 472 16.05 3.19 34.48
C GLY A 472 14.84 4.01 34.93
N LEU A 473 13.63 3.70 34.41
CA LEU A 473 12.35 4.26 34.83
C LEU A 473 11.77 3.48 36.03
#